data_AF-A0A6G1GV11-F1
#
_entry.id   AF-A0A6G1GV11-F1
#
_cell.length_a   1.000
_cell.length_b   1.000
_cell.length_c   1.000
_cell.angle_alpha   90.00
_cell.angle_beta   90.00
_cell.angle_gamma   90.00
#
_symmetry.space_group_name_H-M   'P 1'
#
loop_
_entity.id
_entity.type
_entity.pdbx_description
1 polymer ?
#
loop_
_entity_poly.entity_id
_entity_poly.type
_entity_poly.pdbx_seq_one_letter_code
_entity_poly.pdbx_strand_id
1 'polypeptide(L)'
;MRNDENIISRVLQRYTSAPRPVRSRFVCHAVFQGAPPIEVPRSPCAIAARAHTTPKFHTTLKFNSTTNMDRIDEAIADLRTQSVPNFHRTAKKYGLITSTLSRRFKGQTVARDEYQAHDRLLNETQEAVLVKYINNLSDKCLPPTTAMVGSMAAGLCKKQPGKDWVPRFVGRHREHLQIGFLEGFDLSRKKADNAFEYRRFFEKLAEKME
;
A
#
# COMPACT_ATOMS: atom_id res chain seq x y z
N MET A 1 -4.98 27.32 20.76
CA MET A 1 -5.42 25.99 21.25
C MET A 1 -6.95 25.89 21.37
N ARG A 2 -7.74 26.37 20.41
CA ARG A 2 -9.22 26.32 20.48
C ARG A 2 -9.91 25.89 19.17
N ASN A 3 -9.16 25.46 18.16
CA ASN A 3 -9.70 25.16 16.82
C ASN A 3 -9.71 23.67 16.45
N ASP A 4 -8.98 22.80 17.13
CA ASP A 4 -8.85 21.39 16.74
C ASP A 4 -10.01 20.51 17.23
N GLU A 5 -10.62 20.87 18.38
CA GLU A 5 -11.82 20.20 18.92
C GLU A 5 -13.07 20.38 18.05
N ASN A 6 -13.12 21.46 17.25
CA ASN A 6 -14.24 21.77 16.35
C ASN A 6 -14.21 20.90 15.07
N ILE A 7 -13.02 20.46 14.65
CA ILE A 7 -12.87 19.61 13.46
C ILE A 7 -13.30 18.18 13.79
N ILE A 8 -12.92 17.67 14.96
CA ILE A 8 -13.25 16.30 15.38
C ILE A 8 -14.75 16.16 15.63
N SER A 9 -15.40 17.15 16.27
CA SER A 9 -16.84 17.14 16.53
C SER A 9 -17.69 17.22 15.25
N ARG A 10 -17.28 18.00 14.24
CA ARG A 10 -17.96 18.09 12.93
C ARG A 10 -17.88 16.81 12.10
N VAL A 11 -16.80 16.04 12.22
CA VAL A 11 -16.66 14.76 11.51
C VAL A 11 -17.62 13.73 12.08
N LEU A 12 -17.82 13.69 13.40
CA LEU A 12 -18.72 12.74 14.07
C LEU A 12 -20.20 12.97 13.74
N GLN A 13 -20.62 14.21 13.47
CA GLN A 13 -22.02 14.53 13.14
C GLN A 13 -22.48 14.03 11.76
N ARG A 14 -21.56 13.62 10.87
CA ARG A 14 -21.88 13.00 9.57
C ARG A 14 -22.10 11.49 9.64
N TYR A 15 -21.72 10.83 10.73
CA TYR A 15 -21.84 9.38 10.88
C TYR A 15 -23.16 8.93 11.51
N THR A 16 -23.96 9.85 12.05
CA THR A 16 -25.27 9.55 12.67
C THR A 16 -26.46 9.67 11.72
N SER A 17 -26.26 10.11 10.46
CA SER A 17 -27.33 10.16 9.47
C SER A 17 -27.44 8.85 8.69
N ALA A 18 -28.61 8.21 8.79
CA ALA A 18 -28.94 6.94 8.14
C ALA A 18 -28.68 6.95 6.62
N PRO A 19 -28.21 5.83 6.03
CA PRO A 19 -27.97 5.73 4.59
C PRO A 19 -29.29 5.77 3.79
N ARG A 20 -29.30 6.53 2.69
CA ARG A 20 -30.45 6.59 1.76
C ARG A 20 -30.53 5.31 0.91
N PRO A 21 -31.73 4.75 0.66
CA PRO A 21 -31.88 3.57 -0.17
C PRO A 21 -31.60 3.89 -1.66
N VAL A 22 -30.85 3.00 -2.30
CA VAL A 22 -30.52 3.07 -3.73
C VAL A 22 -31.71 2.50 -4.52
N ARG A 23 -32.38 3.35 -5.32
CA ARG A 23 -33.44 2.93 -6.24
C ARG A 23 -32.83 2.07 -7.36
N SER A 24 -33.16 0.78 -7.38
CA SER A 24 -32.94 -0.11 -8.52
C SER A 24 -33.75 0.39 -9.71
N ARG A 25 -33.06 0.73 -10.80
CA ARG A 25 -33.67 1.18 -12.06
C ARG A 25 -33.75 -0.02 -12.99
N PHE A 26 -34.86 -0.75 -12.91
CA PHE A 26 -35.29 -1.66 -13.98
C PHE A 26 -35.49 -0.83 -15.25
N VAL A 27 -34.76 -1.13 -16.32
CA VAL A 27 -34.98 -0.53 -17.63
C VAL A 27 -35.69 -1.57 -18.50
N CYS A 28 -36.85 -1.18 -18.99
CA CYS A 28 -37.76 -1.94 -19.83
C CYS A 28 -37.12 -2.35 -21.18
N HIS A 29 -37.49 -3.54 -21.64
CA HIS A 29 -37.34 -4.00 -23.01
C HIS A 29 -37.94 -3.00 -24.00
N ALA A 30 -37.14 -2.54 -24.96
CA ALA A 30 -37.62 -1.93 -26.20
C ALA A 30 -37.16 -2.79 -27.37
N VAL A 31 -38.14 -3.33 -28.09
CA VAL A 31 -37.98 -4.10 -29.33
C VAL A 31 -37.53 -3.14 -30.43
N PHE A 32 -36.30 -3.30 -30.94
CA PHE A 32 -35.81 -2.56 -32.10
C PHE A 32 -36.11 -3.39 -33.36
N GLN A 33 -37.08 -2.95 -34.14
CA GLN A 33 -37.44 -3.54 -35.43
C GLN A 33 -36.32 -3.29 -36.45
N GLY A 34 -36.06 -4.29 -37.29
CA GLY A 34 -34.88 -4.38 -38.14
C GLY A 34 -34.77 -3.30 -39.22
N ALA A 35 -33.55 -2.80 -39.40
CA ALA A 35 -33.11 -2.10 -40.60
C ALA A 35 -32.25 -3.05 -41.45
N PRO A 36 -32.42 -3.09 -42.79
CA PRO A 36 -31.69 -4.02 -43.64
C PRO A 36 -30.20 -3.67 -43.75
N PRO A 37 -29.30 -4.66 -43.95
CA PRO A 37 -27.86 -4.43 -44.03
C PRO A 37 -27.50 -3.69 -45.32
N ILE A 38 -26.77 -2.59 -45.20
CA ILE A 38 -26.12 -1.93 -46.34
C ILE A 38 -24.88 -2.75 -46.70
N GLU A 39 -24.93 -3.47 -47.82
CA GLU A 39 -23.76 -4.14 -48.38
C GLU A 39 -22.77 -3.11 -48.96
N VAL A 40 -21.65 -2.92 -48.26
CA VAL A 40 -20.48 -2.22 -48.79
C VAL A 40 -19.56 -3.21 -49.51
N PRO A 41 -19.17 -2.97 -50.77
CA PRO A 41 -18.34 -3.91 -51.53
C PRO A 41 -16.95 -4.03 -50.91
N ARG A 42 -16.56 -5.26 -50.57
CA ARG A 42 -15.22 -5.60 -50.08
C ARG A 42 -14.21 -5.48 -51.23
N SER A 43 -13.35 -4.45 -51.17
CA SER A 43 -12.17 -4.35 -52.03
C SER A 43 -11.12 -5.39 -51.60
N PRO A 44 -10.55 -6.21 -52.52
CA PRO A 44 -9.52 -7.17 -52.19
C PRO A 44 -8.15 -6.47 -52.16
N CYS A 45 -7.78 -5.87 -51.03
CA CYS A 45 -6.39 -5.51 -50.77
C CYS A 45 -5.62 -6.72 -50.25
N ALA A 46 -4.99 -7.48 -51.16
CA ALA A 46 -3.98 -8.46 -50.82
C ALA A 46 -2.70 -7.75 -50.33
N ILE A 47 -2.60 -7.50 -49.03
CA ILE A 47 -1.33 -7.10 -48.40
C ILE A 47 -0.58 -8.38 -48.09
N ALA A 48 0.47 -8.67 -48.87
CA ALA A 48 1.39 -9.75 -48.57
C ALA A 48 1.94 -9.59 -47.14
N ALA A 49 1.76 -10.62 -46.30
CA ALA A 49 2.27 -10.61 -44.93
C ALA A 49 3.81 -10.54 -44.96
N ARG A 50 4.38 -9.37 -44.67
CA ARG A 50 5.81 -9.26 -44.35
C ARG A 50 6.05 -9.96 -43.02
N ALA A 51 6.74 -11.09 -43.05
CA ALA A 51 7.25 -11.76 -41.86
C ALA A 51 8.14 -10.78 -41.08
N HIS A 52 7.67 -10.34 -39.92
CA HIS A 52 8.47 -9.55 -38.99
C HIS A 52 9.44 -10.51 -38.30
N THR A 53 10.72 -10.40 -38.64
CA THR A 53 11.79 -11.08 -37.91
C THR A 53 11.89 -10.41 -36.54
N THR A 54 11.42 -11.10 -35.50
CA THR A 54 11.64 -10.63 -34.13
C THR A 54 13.12 -10.79 -33.80
N PRO A 55 13.84 -9.72 -33.42
CA PRO A 55 15.24 -9.85 -33.06
C PRO A 55 15.36 -10.72 -31.82
N LYS A 56 16.25 -11.72 -31.88
CA LYS A 56 16.57 -12.59 -30.74
C LYS A 56 17.05 -11.71 -29.59
N PHE A 57 16.36 -11.77 -28.45
CA PHE A 57 16.77 -11.08 -27.24
C PHE A 57 18.21 -11.48 -26.90
N HIS A 58 19.10 -10.50 -26.82
CA HIS A 58 20.48 -10.72 -26.42
C HIS A 58 20.51 -11.17 -24.96
N THR A 59 21.38 -12.12 -24.68
CA THR A 59 21.68 -12.66 -23.35
C THR A 59 21.77 -11.54 -22.33
N THR A 60 20.87 -11.54 -21.34
CA THR A 60 20.98 -10.63 -20.20
C THR A 60 22.28 -10.98 -19.47
N LEU A 61 23.29 -10.12 -19.66
CA LEU A 61 24.47 -10.12 -18.80
C LEU A 61 23.96 -10.06 -17.37
N LYS A 62 24.26 -11.10 -16.59
CA LYS A 62 23.91 -11.23 -15.17
C LYS A 62 24.72 -10.20 -14.38
N PHE A 63 24.45 -8.91 -14.57
CA PHE A 63 24.84 -7.90 -13.60
C PHE A 63 23.98 -8.16 -12.36
N ASN A 64 24.66 -8.52 -11.28
CA ASN A 64 24.12 -8.56 -9.94
C ASN A 64 23.33 -7.27 -9.68
N SER A 65 22.01 -7.40 -9.64
CA SER A 65 21.06 -6.30 -9.41
C SER A 65 21.13 -5.73 -7.99
N THR A 66 22.01 -6.28 -7.15
CA THR A 66 22.34 -5.80 -5.80
C THR A 66 23.03 -4.45 -5.90
N THR A 67 22.20 -3.45 -6.14
CA THR A 67 22.52 -2.05 -6.34
C THR A 67 22.90 -1.47 -4.99
N ASN A 68 24.18 -1.56 -4.62
CA ASN A 68 24.70 -0.85 -3.45
C ASN A 68 24.69 0.64 -3.77
N MET A 69 23.96 1.46 -3.01
CA MET A 69 23.81 2.90 -3.25
C MET A 69 25.18 3.59 -3.28
N ASP A 70 26.08 3.16 -2.40
CA ASP A 70 27.46 3.65 -2.30
C ASP A 70 28.22 3.55 -3.62
N ARG A 71 28.09 2.42 -4.34
CA ARG A 71 28.77 2.21 -5.63
C ARG A 71 28.24 3.14 -6.72
N ILE A 72 26.95 3.45 -6.69
CA ILE A 72 26.34 4.40 -7.62
C ILE A 72 26.87 5.81 -7.34
N ASP A 73 26.93 6.20 -6.08
CA ASP A 73 27.34 7.54 -5.68
C ASP A 73 28.84 7.75 -5.94
N GLU A 74 29.69 6.75 -5.68
CA GLU A 74 31.10 6.74 -6.11
C GLU A 74 31.25 6.86 -7.64
N ALA A 75 30.47 6.10 -8.41
CA ALA A 75 30.51 6.16 -9.87
C ALA A 75 30.06 7.54 -10.41
N ILE A 76 29.14 8.22 -9.72
CA ILE A 76 28.73 9.59 -10.05
C ILE A 76 29.82 10.59 -9.72
N ALA A 77 30.51 10.44 -8.59
CA ALA A 77 31.67 11.27 -8.25
C ALA A 77 32.77 11.13 -9.32
N ASP A 78 33.10 9.89 -9.72
CA ASP A 78 34.03 9.60 -10.81
C ASP A 78 33.60 10.27 -12.13
N LEU A 79 32.32 10.19 -12.50
CA LEU A 79 31.81 10.85 -13.71
C LEU A 79 31.92 12.37 -13.65
N ARG A 80 31.77 12.99 -12.48
CA ARG A 80 31.91 14.44 -12.29
C ARG A 80 33.36 14.92 -12.45
N THR A 81 34.35 14.07 -12.22
CA THR A 81 35.78 14.39 -12.45
C THR A 81 36.18 14.37 -13.92
N GLN A 82 35.40 13.71 -14.77
CA GLN A 82 35.70 13.57 -16.19
C GLN A 82 35.26 14.82 -16.96
N SER A 83 36.12 15.38 -17.82
CA SER A 83 35.75 16.50 -18.69
C SER A 83 34.62 16.15 -19.65
N VAL A 84 34.61 14.90 -20.13
CA VAL A 84 33.54 14.31 -20.94
C VAL A 84 33.05 13.03 -20.25
N PRO A 85 31.81 12.99 -19.71
CA PRO A 85 31.30 11.85 -18.95
C PRO A 85 31.20 10.58 -19.80
N ASN A 86 32.03 9.57 -19.51
CA ASN A 86 31.97 8.27 -20.17
C ASN A 86 31.23 7.25 -19.28
N PHE A 87 29.93 7.11 -19.53
CA PHE A 87 29.06 6.21 -18.76
C PHE A 87 29.42 4.73 -18.90
N HIS A 88 29.82 4.27 -20.09
CA HIS A 88 30.07 2.85 -20.34
C HIS A 88 31.32 2.36 -19.61
N ARG A 89 32.43 3.10 -19.73
CA ARG A 89 33.69 2.76 -19.06
C ARG A 89 33.54 2.79 -17.55
N THR A 90 32.89 3.83 -17.04
CA THR A 90 32.67 4.00 -15.60
C THR A 90 31.74 2.91 -15.06
N ALA A 91 30.61 2.63 -15.72
CA ALA A 91 29.73 1.55 -15.31
C ALA A 91 30.43 0.18 -15.28
N LYS A 92 31.28 -0.12 -16.28
CA LYS A 92 32.07 -1.37 -16.30
C LYS A 92 33.06 -1.45 -15.13
N LYS A 93 33.72 -0.34 -14.76
CA LYS A 93 34.63 -0.26 -13.60
C LYS A 93 33.92 -0.59 -12.29
N TYR A 94 32.68 -0.10 -12.12
CA TYR A 94 31.89 -0.30 -10.90
C TYR A 94 30.92 -1.50 -10.95
N GLY A 95 30.90 -2.25 -12.05
CA GLY A 95 29.98 -3.39 -12.25
C GLY A 95 28.50 -2.97 -12.32
N LEU A 96 28.20 -1.75 -12.75
CA LEU A 96 26.86 -1.18 -12.81
C LEU A 96 26.26 -1.30 -14.21
N ILE A 97 24.93 -1.23 -14.28
CA ILE A 97 24.21 -1.07 -15.54
C ILE A 97 24.34 0.39 -16.01
N THR A 98 24.74 0.58 -17.27
CA THR A 98 24.96 1.90 -17.87
C THR A 98 23.72 2.79 -17.87
N SER A 99 22.55 2.21 -18.14
CA SER A 99 21.27 2.94 -18.14
C SER A 99 20.91 3.48 -16.76
N THR A 100 21.14 2.70 -15.71
CA THR A 100 20.95 3.11 -14.31
C THR A 100 21.85 4.28 -13.94
N LEU A 101 23.15 4.17 -14.25
CA LEU A 101 24.13 5.21 -13.97
C LEU A 101 23.79 6.52 -14.72
N SER A 102 23.42 6.41 -15.99
CA SER A 102 23.02 7.58 -16.78
C SER A 102 21.77 8.26 -16.23
N ARG A 103 20.75 7.47 -15.85
CA ARG A 103 19.50 7.99 -15.29
C ARG A 103 19.74 8.72 -13.96
N ARG A 104 20.55 8.15 -13.08
CA ARG A 104 20.91 8.75 -11.79
C ARG A 104 21.77 10.01 -11.95
N PHE A 105 22.77 10.00 -12.85
CA PHE A 105 23.60 11.17 -13.15
C PHE A 105 22.78 12.36 -13.69
N LYS A 106 21.75 12.08 -14.50
CA LYS A 106 20.81 13.09 -15.02
C LYS A 106 19.74 13.52 -14.01
N GLY A 107 19.75 13.00 -12.78
CA GLY A 107 18.74 13.31 -11.76
C GLY A 107 17.34 12.74 -12.04
N GLN A 108 17.19 11.82 -13.00
CA GLN A 108 15.90 11.19 -13.31
C GLN A 108 15.47 10.14 -12.28
N THR A 109 16.38 9.74 -11.39
CA THR A 109 16.10 8.84 -10.27
C THR A 109 16.77 9.43 -9.04
N VAL A 110 16.02 9.51 -7.95
CA VAL A 110 16.49 10.02 -6.66
C VAL A 110 17.14 8.91 -5.82
N ALA A 111 17.76 9.26 -4.70
CA ALA A 111 18.21 8.27 -3.73
C ALA A 111 17.04 7.40 -3.27
N ARG A 112 17.31 6.15 -2.89
CA ARG A 112 16.24 5.22 -2.49
C ARG A 112 15.52 5.70 -1.24
N ASP A 113 16.21 6.37 -0.33
CA ASP A 113 15.62 6.87 0.91
C ASP A 113 14.78 8.11 0.66
N GLU A 114 15.25 9.01 -0.20
CA GLU A 114 14.47 10.16 -0.69
C GLU A 114 13.22 9.71 -1.45
N TYR A 115 13.35 8.71 -2.32
CA TYR A 115 12.21 8.12 -3.02
C TYR A 115 11.19 7.57 -2.03
N GLN A 116 11.64 6.80 -1.04
CA GLN A 116 10.77 6.27 -0.01
C GLN A 116 10.12 7.38 0.81
N ALA A 117 10.84 8.44 1.16
CA ALA A 117 10.28 9.58 1.87
C ALA A 117 9.18 10.28 1.06
N HIS A 118 9.37 10.45 -0.25
CA HIS A 118 8.41 11.07 -1.15
C HIS A 118 7.18 10.19 -1.45
N ASP A 119 7.38 8.87 -1.61
CA ASP A 119 6.30 7.92 -1.95
C ASP A 119 5.46 7.50 -0.72
N ARG A 120 5.91 7.84 0.49
CA ARG A 120 5.16 7.56 1.73
C ARG A 120 3.81 8.27 1.74
N LEU A 121 2.83 7.59 2.34
CA LEU A 121 1.50 8.14 2.56
C LEU A 121 1.52 9.30 3.56
N LEU A 122 2.29 9.14 4.66
CA LEU A 122 2.43 10.10 5.74
C LEU A 122 3.88 10.61 5.78
N ASN A 123 4.03 11.90 6.08
CA ASN A 123 5.33 12.47 6.41
C ASN A 123 5.81 11.93 7.77
N GLU A 124 7.11 11.94 8.02
CA GLU A 124 7.73 11.46 9.26
C GLU A 124 7.16 12.17 10.50
N THR A 125 6.91 13.49 10.40
CA THR A 125 6.27 14.27 11.46
C THR A 125 4.83 13.82 11.74
N GLN A 126 4.08 13.45 10.69
CA GLN A 126 2.71 12.96 10.83
C GLN A 126 2.70 11.54 11.40
N GLU A 127 3.64 10.69 10.98
CA GLU A 127 3.82 9.36 11.56
C GLU A 127 4.16 9.46 13.05
N ALA A 128 5.03 10.38 13.47
CA ALA A 128 5.37 10.60 14.87
C ALA A 128 4.16 11.03 15.72
N VAL A 129 3.32 11.94 15.20
CA VAL A 129 2.06 12.34 15.86
C VAL A 129 1.11 11.14 16.00
N LEU A 130 1.00 10.32 14.94
CA LEU A 130 0.16 9.14 14.95
C LEU A 130 0.66 8.10 15.98
N VAL A 131 1.96 7.84 16.05
CA VAL A 131 2.57 6.95 17.06
C VAL A 131 2.27 7.45 18.47
N LYS A 132 2.46 8.74 18.74
CA LYS A 132 2.17 9.33 20.04
C LYS A 132 0.70 9.16 20.43
N TYR A 133 -0.21 9.35 19.48
CA TYR A 133 -1.63 9.16 19.70
C TYR A 133 -1.99 7.69 19.98
N ILE A 134 -1.41 6.77 19.22
CA ILE A 134 -1.57 5.33 19.37
C ILE A 134 -1.10 4.85 20.76
N ASN A 135 0.04 5.37 21.25
CA ASN A 135 0.52 5.08 22.60
C ASN A 135 -0.41 5.66 23.67
N ASN A 136 -0.89 6.90 23.51
CA ASN A 136 -1.86 7.51 24.44
C ASN A 136 -3.16 6.70 24.58
N LEU A 137 -3.64 6.11 23.48
CA LEU A 137 -4.81 5.22 23.50
C LEU A 137 -4.53 3.93 24.28
N SER A 138 -3.32 3.40 24.13
CA SER A 138 -2.91 2.18 24.84
C SER A 138 -2.72 2.41 26.33
N ASP A 139 -2.19 3.57 26.73
CA ASP A 139 -2.13 4.00 28.13
C ASP A 139 -3.52 4.07 28.77
N LYS A 140 -4.54 4.38 27.97
CA LYS A 140 -5.96 4.39 28.39
C LYS A 140 -6.63 3.02 28.31
N CYS A 141 -5.85 1.94 28.22
CA CYS A 141 -6.34 0.56 28.07
C CYS A 141 -7.22 0.34 26.83
N LEU A 142 -7.05 1.15 25.78
CA LEU A 142 -7.79 1.06 24.52
C LEU A 142 -6.81 0.81 23.36
N PRO A 143 -6.25 -0.40 23.23
CA PRO A 143 -5.32 -0.70 22.16
C PRO A 143 -6.00 -0.54 20.78
N PRO A 144 -5.46 0.31 19.89
CA PRO A 144 -6.07 0.56 18.60
C PRO A 144 -6.03 -0.65 17.66
N THR A 145 -7.17 -0.98 17.06
CA THR A 145 -7.27 -2.00 16.00
C THR A 145 -6.60 -1.54 14.70
N THR A 146 -6.09 -2.48 13.89
CA THR A 146 -5.56 -2.23 12.53
C THR A 146 -6.45 -1.31 11.70
N ALA A 147 -7.75 -1.58 11.68
CA ALA A 147 -8.74 -0.80 10.92
C ALA A 147 -8.81 0.66 11.41
N MET A 148 -8.76 0.86 12.73
CA MET A 148 -8.79 2.20 13.33
C MET A 148 -7.54 2.99 12.98
N VAL A 149 -6.35 2.36 13.02
CA VAL A 149 -5.09 2.99 12.57
C VAL A 149 -5.16 3.39 11.10
N GLY A 150 -5.73 2.53 10.26
CA GLY A 150 -5.99 2.85 8.86
C GLY A 150 -6.93 4.05 8.68
N SER A 151 -8.02 4.12 9.45
CA SER A 151 -8.95 5.26 9.43
C SER A 151 -8.30 6.56 9.93
N MET A 152 -7.45 6.50 10.95
CA MET A 152 -6.70 7.66 11.44
C MET A 152 -5.74 8.19 10.37
N ALA A 153 -4.97 7.31 9.73
CA ALA A 153 -4.10 7.68 8.62
C ALA A 153 -4.90 8.26 7.43
N ALA A 154 -6.07 7.68 7.13
CA ALA A 154 -6.96 8.22 6.11
C ALA A 154 -7.47 9.63 6.44
N GLY A 155 -7.76 9.91 7.72
CA GLY A 155 -8.14 11.24 8.19
C GLY A 155 -7.03 12.27 8.02
N LEU A 156 -5.78 11.90 8.28
CA LEU A 156 -4.61 12.77 8.13
C LEU A 156 -4.29 13.07 6.65
N CYS A 157 -4.38 12.05 5.77
CA CYS A 157 -3.98 12.18 4.36
C CYS A 157 -5.13 12.48 3.40
N LYS A 158 -6.39 12.40 3.86
CA LYS A 158 -7.60 12.43 3.01
C LYS A 158 -7.60 11.37 1.89
N LYS A 159 -6.82 10.31 2.07
CA LYS A 159 -6.65 9.20 1.12
C LYS A 159 -6.61 7.89 1.87
N GLN A 160 -7.31 6.86 1.36
CA GLN A 160 -7.35 5.57 2.02
C GLN A 160 -5.97 4.87 1.94
N PRO A 161 -5.40 4.43 3.07
CA PRO A 161 -4.20 3.61 3.07
C PRO A 161 -4.46 2.26 2.40
N GLY A 162 -3.44 1.71 1.73
CA GLY A 162 -3.50 0.36 1.17
C GLY A 162 -3.57 -0.71 2.26
N LYS A 163 -3.99 -1.93 1.88
CA LYS A 163 -4.15 -3.07 2.80
C LYS A 163 -2.92 -3.33 3.67
N ASP A 164 -1.74 -3.30 3.06
CA ASP A 164 -0.47 -3.60 3.75
C ASP A 164 0.17 -2.38 4.41
N TRP A 165 -0.47 -1.22 4.36
CA TRP A 165 0.11 0.00 4.89
C TRP A 165 0.24 -0.06 6.42
N VAL A 166 -0.81 -0.52 7.13
CA VAL A 166 -0.78 -0.61 8.61
C VAL A 166 0.26 -1.63 9.10
N PRO A 167 0.33 -2.87 8.56
CA PRO A 167 1.42 -3.79 8.91
C PRO A 167 2.81 -3.22 8.65
N ARG A 168 3.01 -2.52 7.52
CA ARG A 168 4.29 -1.87 7.20
C ARG A 168 4.59 -0.71 8.16
N PHE A 169 3.59 0.08 8.53
CA PHE A 169 3.73 1.17 9.51
C PHE A 169 4.16 0.64 10.87
N VAL A 170 3.49 -0.41 11.37
CA VAL A 170 3.86 -1.07 12.63
C VAL A 170 5.27 -1.64 12.57
N GLY A 171 5.64 -2.27 11.45
CA GLY A 171 7.00 -2.80 11.26
C GLY A 171 8.09 -1.71 11.27
N ARG A 172 7.77 -0.48 10.85
CA ARG A 172 8.71 0.65 10.86
C ARG A 172 8.90 1.29 12.23
N HIS A 173 7.87 1.27 13.08
CA HIS A 173 7.82 1.98 14.36
C HIS A 173 7.76 1.03 15.55
N ARG A 174 8.28 -0.19 15.40
CA ARG A 174 8.11 -1.27 16.38
C ARG A 174 8.74 -0.92 17.73
N GLU A 175 9.84 -0.19 17.70
CA GLU A 175 10.59 0.29 18.86
C GLU A 175 9.91 1.46 19.60
N HIS A 176 9.10 2.25 18.89
CA HIS A 176 8.40 3.41 19.46
C HIS A 176 6.95 3.10 19.88
N LEU A 177 6.36 2.03 19.36
CA LEU A 177 5.03 1.58 19.72
C LEU A 177 5.09 0.75 21.00
N GLN A 178 4.47 1.24 22.07
CA GLN A 178 4.38 0.53 23.35
C GLN A 178 3.38 -0.64 23.30
N ILE A 179 2.70 -0.79 22.17
CA ILE A 179 1.66 -1.78 21.97
C ILE A 179 2.31 -3.11 21.60
N GLY A 180 2.22 -4.09 22.49
CA GLY A 180 2.20 -5.49 22.09
C GLY A 180 0.98 -5.67 21.20
N PHE A 181 1.17 -5.59 19.88
CA PHE A 181 0.10 -5.55 18.89
C PHE A 181 -0.82 -6.75 19.06
N LEU A 182 -1.92 -6.56 19.80
CA LEU A 182 -3.06 -7.45 20.00
C LEU A 182 -2.72 -8.90 19.63
N GLU A 183 -1.95 -9.59 20.49
CA GLU A 183 -2.18 -11.03 20.61
C GLU A 183 -3.67 -11.14 20.89
N GLY A 184 -4.42 -11.57 19.87
CA GLY A 184 -5.88 -11.54 19.92
C GLY A 184 -6.32 -12.17 21.23
N PHE A 185 -7.29 -11.54 21.93
CA PHE A 185 -7.88 -11.97 23.20
C PHE A 185 -7.25 -13.25 23.70
N ASP A 186 -6.32 -13.14 24.68
CA ASP A 186 -5.56 -14.25 25.26
C ASP A 186 -6.23 -15.57 24.91
N LEU A 187 -5.68 -16.29 23.92
CA LEU A 187 -6.33 -17.48 23.36
C LEU A 187 -6.70 -18.46 24.48
N SER A 188 -5.95 -18.44 25.58
CA SER A 188 -6.21 -19.14 26.83
C SER A 188 -7.54 -18.74 27.46
N ARG A 189 -7.87 -17.45 27.53
CA ARG A 189 -9.15 -16.92 28.01
C ARG A 189 -10.31 -17.32 27.11
N LYS A 190 -10.14 -17.25 25.79
CA LYS A 190 -11.15 -17.73 24.82
C LYS A 190 -11.37 -19.25 24.92
N LYS A 191 -10.32 -20.02 25.20
CA LYS A 191 -10.40 -21.46 25.47
C LYS A 191 -11.02 -21.77 26.83
N ALA A 192 -10.78 -20.92 27.84
CA ALA A 192 -11.37 -21.04 29.16
C ALA A 192 -12.89 -20.80 29.12
N ASP A 193 -13.37 -19.96 28.21
CA ASP A 193 -14.79 -19.78 27.91
C ASP A 193 -15.37 -20.95 27.07
N ASN A 194 -15.18 -22.18 27.55
CA ASN A 194 -15.72 -23.37 26.93
C ASN A 194 -17.18 -23.58 27.37
N ALA A 195 -18.12 -23.42 26.43
CA ALA A 195 -19.55 -23.63 26.66
C ALA A 195 -19.88 -25.01 27.28
N PHE A 196 -19.08 -26.03 26.97
CA PHE A 196 -19.23 -27.36 27.55
C PHE A 196 -18.94 -27.38 29.06
N GLU A 197 -17.89 -26.70 29.51
CA GLU A 197 -17.54 -26.64 30.93
C GLU A 197 -18.56 -25.83 31.72
N TYR A 198 -19.07 -24.73 31.15
CA TYR A 198 -20.18 -23.98 31.76
C TYR A 198 -21.43 -24.84 31.92
N ARG A 199 -21.82 -25.58 30.88
CA ARG A 199 -22.97 -26.49 30.95
C ARG A 199 -22.77 -27.54 32.04
N ARG A 200 -21.62 -28.20 32.05
CA ARG A 200 -21.27 -29.23 33.04
C ARG A 200 -21.27 -28.69 34.47
N PHE A 201 -20.82 -27.45 34.67
CA PHE A 201 -20.87 -26.78 35.97
C PHE A 201 -22.31 -26.55 36.44
N PHE A 202 -23.18 -26.02 35.58
CA PHE A 202 -24.58 -25.77 35.93
C PHE A 202 -25.41 -27.05 36.10
N GLU A 203 -25.14 -28.11 35.32
CA GLU A 203 -25.74 -29.43 35.52
C GLU A 203 -25.41 -30.00 36.91
N LYS A 204 -24.13 -29.95 37.31
CA LYS A 204 -23.70 -30.37 38.65
C LYS A 204 -24.29 -29.51 39.77
N LEU A 205 -24.48 -28.22 39.54
CA LEU A 205 -25.14 -27.34 40.49
C LEU A 205 -26.62 -27.71 40.66
N ALA A 206 -27.32 -28.00 39.55
CA ALA A 206 -28.70 -28.43 39.58
C ALA A 206 -28.86 -29.76 40.35
N GLU A 207 -27.98 -30.74 40.09
CA GLU A 207 -27.97 -32.03 40.80
C GLU A 207 -27.78 -31.88 42.31
N LYS A 208 -27.03 -30.86 42.76
CA LYS A 208 -26.79 -30.60 44.19
C LYS A 208 -27.91 -29.82 44.89
N MET A 209 -28.77 -29.18 44.12
CA MET A 209 -29.87 -28.37 44.65
C MET A 209 -31.17 -29.16 44.81
N GLU A 210 -31.27 -30.34 44.19
CA GLU A 210 -32.28 -31.37 44.46
C GLU A 210 -31.85 -32.29 45.62
#